data_AF-M9RG32-F1
#
_entry.id   AF-M9RG32-F1
#
_cell.length_a   1.000
_cell.length_b   1.000
_cell.length_c   1.000
_cell.angle_alpha   90.00
_cell.angle_beta   90.00
_cell.angle_gamma   90.00
#
_symmetry.space_group_name_H-M   'P 1'
#
loop_
_entity.id
_entity.type
_entity.pdbx_description
1 polymer ?
#
loop_
_entity_poly.entity_id
_entity_poly.type
_entity_poly.pdbx_seq_one_letter_code
_entity_poly.pdbx_strand_id
1 'polypeptide(L)'
;MDAQDADHILIPLLDSDFTLAQIAQAPKDGDTRAVLYLTGRHMTLKSEVFAIPARDVKAMLAVDLALVPHNHWEIIGYEPIPSLPRALTLTDDTPLRDHSVIEAFANAIHGLYPWDGFPDAALFTNMLRTPSVLPTHACMTANFPKTESP
;
A
#
# COMPACT_ATOMS: atom_id res chain seq x y z
N MET A 1 -12.16 13.63 -8.19
CA MET A 1 -10.85 14.19 -8.59
C MET A 1 -10.03 13.01 -9.05
N ASP A 2 -9.42 13.09 -10.21
CA ASP A 2 -8.65 11.97 -10.74
C ASP A 2 -7.27 11.97 -10.07
N ALA A 3 -6.76 10.79 -9.75
CA ALA A 3 -5.51 10.63 -9.04
C ALA A 3 -4.32 10.85 -9.98
N GLN A 4 -3.34 11.63 -9.53
CA GLN A 4 -2.21 12.07 -10.35
C GLN A 4 -0.87 11.87 -9.60
N ASP A 5 0.24 12.17 -10.29
CA ASP A 5 1.58 12.06 -9.71
C ASP A 5 1.73 12.90 -8.44
N ALA A 6 2.47 12.38 -7.46
CA ALA A 6 2.72 12.96 -6.14
C ALA A 6 1.51 13.04 -5.17
N ASP A 7 0.30 12.72 -5.62
CA ASP A 7 -0.88 12.70 -4.75
C ASP A 7 -0.72 11.72 -3.59
N HIS A 8 -1.16 12.16 -2.41
CA HIS A 8 -1.33 11.34 -1.22
C HIS A 8 -2.75 10.81 -1.18
N ILE A 9 -2.85 9.49 -1.10
CA ILE A 9 -4.11 8.77 -1.04
C ILE A 9 -4.25 8.06 0.31
N LEU A 10 -5.47 8.05 0.81
CA LEU A 10 -5.87 7.28 1.99
C LEU A 10 -6.56 6.01 1.54
N ILE A 11 -5.98 4.87 1.90
CA ILE A 11 -6.54 3.54 1.60
C ILE A 11 -7.23 3.04 2.88
N PRO A 12 -8.51 2.67 2.82
CA PRO A 12 -9.29 2.34 4.00
C PRO A 12 -8.81 1.05 4.68
N LEU A 13 -8.88 1.07 6.00
CA LEU A 13 -8.59 -0.06 6.87
C LEU A 13 -9.88 -0.59 7.51
N LEU A 14 -9.86 -1.86 7.94
CA LEU A 14 -11.01 -2.57 8.51
C LEU A 14 -11.48 -1.99 9.85
N ASP A 15 -10.65 -1.20 10.52
CA ASP A 15 -10.96 -0.50 11.77
C ASP A 15 -11.44 0.94 11.56
N SER A 16 -11.80 1.30 10.33
CA SER A 16 -12.29 2.64 9.91
C SER A 16 -11.23 3.76 9.93
N ASP A 17 -9.97 3.44 10.21
CA ASP A 17 -8.83 4.31 9.93
C ASP A 17 -8.36 4.10 8.46
N PHE A 18 -7.24 4.73 8.11
CA PHE A 18 -6.66 4.67 6.77
C PHE A 18 -5.16 4.40 6.86
N THR A 19 -4.60 3.80 5.81
CA THR A 19 -3.17 3.83 5.57
C THR A 19 -2.83 4.89 4.53
N LEU A 20 -1.64 5.50 4.68
CA LEU A 20 -1.14 6.44 3.70
C LEU A 20 -0.40 5.71 2.57
N ALA A 21 -0.74 6.08 1.33
CA ALA A 21 0.10 5.82 0.16
C ALA A 21 0.31 7.11 -0.65
N GLN A 22 1.37 7.12 -1.45
CA GLN A 22 1.63 8.20 -2.41
C GLN A 22 1.77 7.64 -3.81
N ILE A 23 1.21 8.33 -4.80
CA ILE A 23 1.36 8.01 -6.21
C ILE A 23 2.69 8.57 -6.70
N ALA A 24 3.45 7.71 -7.38
CA ALA A 24 4.66 8.09 -8.08
C ALA A 24 4.62 7.54 -9.51
N GLN A 25 4.94 8.38 -10.48
CA GLN A 25 5.18 7.98 -11.85
C GLN A 25 6.60 7.44 -12.00
N ALA A 26 6.71 6.27 -12.63
CA ALA A 26 7.98 5.63 -12.94
C ALA A 26 8.10 5.41 -14.46
N PRO A 27 9.25 5.73 -15.06
CA PRO A 27 9.50 5.46 -16.47
C PRO A 27 9.54 3.96 -16.72
N LYS A 28 8.97 3.53 -17.85
CA LYS A 28 8.96 2.16 -18.35
C LYS A 28 9.09 2.16 -19.87
N ASP A 29 10.22 1.74 -20.42
CA ASP A 29 10.41 1.51 -21.88
C ASP A 29 9.80 2.58 -22.82
N GLY A 30 9.94 3.87 -22.46
CA GLY A 30 9.40 4.99 -23.23
C GLY A 30 7.95 5.41 -22.89
N ASP A 31 7.33 4.72 -21.95
CA ASP A 31 6.02 4.99 -21.34
C ASP A 31 6.19 5.38 -19.85
N THR A 32 5.10 5.79 -19.21
CA THR A 32 5.04 6.12 -17.79
C THR A 32 3.99 5.27 -17.10
N ARG A 33 4.36 4.64 -15.98
CA ARG A 33 3.46 3.81 -15.18
C ARG A 33 3.37 4.37 -13.77
N ALA A 34 2.21 4.20 -13.13
CA ALA A 34 2.05 4.59 -11.76
C ALA A 34 2.48 3.48 -10.79
N VAL A 35 3.06 3.91 -9.69
CA VAL A 35 3.48 3.09 -8.57
C VAL A 35 2.91 3.72 -7.31
N LEU A 36 2.30 2.90 -6.45
CA LEU A 36 1.91 3.31 -5.11
C LEU A 36 3.04 3.02 -4.13
N TYR A 37 3.49 4.06 -3.45
CA TYR A 37 4.38 3.97 -2.31
C TYR A 37 3.54 3.83 -1.06
N LEU A 38 3.25 2.58 -0.70
CA LEU A 38 2.45 2.24 0.47
C LEU A 38 3.28 2.35 1.74
N THR A 39 2.73 2.96 2.78
CA THR A 39 3.36 3.06 4.10
C THR A 39 2.67 2.16 5.12
N GLY A 40 3.27 2.06 6.31
CA GLY A 40 2.64 1.47 7.50
C GLY A 40 2.15 2.54 8.48
N ARG A 41 1.74 3.73 8.00
CA ARG A 41 1.24 4.83 8.85
C ARG A 41 -0.28 4.72 9.00
N HIS A 42 -0.78 4.69 10.23
CA HIS A 42 -2.21 4.96 10.50
C HIS A 42 -2.52 6.45 10.31
N MET A 43 -3.61 6.71 9.63
CA MET A 43 -4.12 8.03 9.29
C MET A 43 -5.62 8.09 9.55
N THR A 44 -6.12 9.32 9.69
CA THR A 44 -7.55 9.62 9.71
C THR A 44 -7.86 10.62 8.61
N LEU A 45 -9.15 10.84 8.30
CA LEU A 45 -9.57 11.89 7.36
C LEU A 45 -9.17 13.32 7.77
N LYS A 46 -8.76 13.52 9.03
CA LYS A 46 -8.29 14.81 9.55
C LYS A 46 -6.76 14.94 9.57
N SER A 47 -6.05 13.89 9.18
CA SER A 47 -4.59 13.90 9.19
C SER A 47 -4.05 14.88 8.15
N GLU A 48 -3.02 15.63 8.54
CA GLU A 48 -2.31 16.51 7.62
C GLU A 48 -1.40 15.70 6.68
N VAL A 49 -1.18 16.24 5.49
CA VAL A 49 -0.23 15.69 4.52
C VAL A 49 1.19 16.06 4.95
N PHE A 50 2.14 15.15 4.74
CA PHE A 50 3.55 15.35 5.06
C PHE A 50 4.43 14.55 4.11
N ALA A 51 5.64 15.04 3.85
CA ALA A 51 6.60 14.33 3.01
C ALA A 51 6.96 12.95 3.62
N ILE A 52 6.73 11.87 2.86
CA ILE A 52 6.98 10.50 3.30
C ILE A 52 8.49 10.24 3.31
N PRO A 53 9.11 9.86 4.44
CA PRO A 53 10.50 9.44 4.45
C PRO A 53 10.69 8.13 3.69
N ALA A 54 11.80 7.99 2.94
CA ALA A 54 12.12 6.76 2.20
C ALA A 54 12.02 5.48 3.07
N ARG A 55 12.45 5.53 4.32
CA ARG A 55 12.40 4.38 5.25
C ARG A 55 10.97 3.94 5.63
N ASP A 56 9.98 4.82 5.47
CA ASP A 56 8.59 4.57 5.86
C ASP A 56 7.79 3.88 4.74
N VAL A 57 8.31 3.90 3.51
CA VAL A 57 7.74 3.15 2.38
C VAL A 57 7.95 1.65 2.59
N LYS A 58 6.85 0.90 2.71
CA LYS A 58 6.82 -0.55 2.96
C LYS A 58 6.68 -1.35 1.68
N ALA A 59 6.02 -0.81 0.68
CA ALA A 59 5.83 -1.44 -0.62
C ALA A 59 5.79 -0.42 -1.75
N MET A 60 6.11 -0.91 -2.94
CA MET A 60 6.06 -0.17 -4.20
C MET A 60 5.22 -1.01 -5.15
N LEU A 61 3.99 -0.62 -5.41
CA LEU A 61 3.01 -1.46 -6.10
C LEU A 61 2.65 -0.83 -7.44
N ALA A 62 2.90 -1.54 -8.55
CA ALA A 62 2.48 -1.07 -9.86
C ALA A 62 0.94 -1.07 -9.95
N VAL A 63 0.38 0.04 -10.41
CA VAL A 63 -1.07 0.23 -10.54
C VAL A 63 -1.42 0.87 -11.87
N ASP A 64 -2.67 0.68 -12.27
CA ASP A 64 -3.30 1.48 -13.31
C ASP A 64 -4.01 2.66 -12.64
N LEU A 65 -3.64 3.90 -12.97
CA LEU A 65 -4.29 5.09 -12.41
C LEU A 65 -5.78 5.14 -12.73
N ALA A 66 -6.19 4.59 -13.88
CA ALA A 66 -7.60 4.54 -14.26
C ALA A 66 -8.42 3.58 -13.38
N LEU A 67 -7.76 2.70 -12.63
CA LEU A 67 -8.39 1.73 -11.72
C LEU A 67 -8.28 2.12 -10.24
N VAL A 68 -7.66 3.28 -9.95
CA VAL A 68 -7.65 3.86 -8.61
C VAL A 68 -9.08 4.31 -8.27
N PRO A 69 -9.70 3.78 -7.20
CA PRO A 69 -11.11 4.01 -6.95
C PRO A 69 -11.35 5.40 -6.35
N HIS A 70 -11.66 6.38 -7.20
CA HIS A 70 -11.80 7.80 -6.83
C HIS A 70 -12.90 8.13 -5.79
N ASN A 71 -13.83 7.21 -5.54
CA ASN A 71 -14.91 7.37 -4.55
C ASN A 71 -14.67 6.52 -3.28
N HIS A 72 -13.50 5.90 -3.15
CA HIS A 72 -13.17 4.97 -2.08
C HIS A 72 -11.82 5.29 -1.45
N TRP A 73 -10.84 5.70 -2.26
CA TRP A 73 -9.55 6.19 -1.77
C TRP A 73 -9.52 7.71 -1.83
N GLU A 74 -9.42 8.33 -0.66
CA GLU A 74 -9.46 9.79 -0.54
C GLU A 74 -8.12 10.40 -0.90
N ILE A 75 -8.11 11.38 -1.80
CA ILE A 75 -6.92 12.20 -2.09
C ILE A 75 -6.89 13.35 -1.09
N ILE A 76 -5.84 13.43 -0.29
CA ILE A 76 -5.74 14.41 0.81
C ILE A 76 -4.75 15.56 0.55
N GLY A 77 -3.99 15.49 -0.55
CA GLY A 77 -3.05 16.53 -0.98
C GLY A 77 -1.84 15.93 -1.68
N TYR A 78 -0.72 16.66 -1.71
CA TYR A 78 0.51 16.23 -2.38
C TYR A 78 1.75 16.75 -1.65
N GLU A 79 2.85 16.01 -1.75
CA GLU A 79 4.18 16.35 -1.22
C GLU A 79 5.26 15.81 -2.16
N PRO A 80 6.53 16.23 -2.05
CA PRO A 80 7.62 15.68 -2.84
C PRO A 80 7.72 14.15 -2.68
N ILE A 81 7.83 13.45 -3.82
CA ILE A 81 7.99 12.00 -3.85
C ILE A 81 9.33 11.61 -3.22
N PRO A 82 9.38 10.63 -2.30
CA PRO A 82 10.63 10.20 -1.70
C PRO A 82 11.60 9.63 -2.74
N SER A 83 12.86 10.03 -2.64
CA SER A 83 13.94 9.42 -3.41
C SER A 83 14.25 8.02 -2.87
N LEU A 84 13.87 7.00 -3.64
CA LEU A 84 14.08 5.59 -3.30
C LEU A 84 15.19 4.99 -4.19
N PRO A 85 16.25 4.38 -3.61
CA PRO A 85 17.25 3.66 -4.39
C PRO A 85 16.61 2.43 -5.03
N ARG A 86 16.70 2.37 -6.37
CA ARG A 86 15.88 1.52 -7.25
C ARG A 86 14.38 1.78 -7.05
N ALA A 87 13.87 2.74 -7.83
CA ALA A 87 12.51 2.64 -8.37
C ALA A 87 12.26 1.18 -8.79
N LEU A 88 11.06 0.64 -8.54
CA LEU A 88 10.67 -0.65 -9.09
C LEU A 88 11.04 -0.60 -10.58
N THR A 89 11.97 -1.43 -11.05
CA THR A 89 12.22 -1.51 -12.49
C THR A 89 11.00 -2.17 -13.08
N LEU A 90 10.04 -1.35 -13.49
CA LEU A 90 8.83 -1.81 -14.11
C LEU A 90 9.20 -2.41 -15.46
N THR A 91 8.89 -3.69 -15.61
CA THR A 91 8.96 -4.42 -16.87
C THR A 91 7.56 -4.64 -17.42
N ASP A 92 7.44 -5.13 -18.66
CA ASP A 92 6.16 -5.56 -19.21
C ASP A 92 5.47 -6.66 -18.39
N ASP A 93 6.26 -7.52 -17.76
CA ASP A 93 5.76 -8.60 -16.91
C ASP A 93 5.42 -8.15 -15.49
N THR A 94 5.63 -6.88 -15.14
CA THR A 94 5.31 -6.39 -13.79
C THR A 94 3.80 -6.41 -13.60
N PRO A 95 3.27 -7.21 -12.66
CA PRO A 95 1.84 -7.34 -12.48
C PRO A 95 1.25 -6.04 -11.91
N LEU A 96 0.22 -5.53 -12.58
CA LEU A 96 -0.64 -4.48 -12.03
C LEU A 96 -1.51 -5.10 -10.93
N ARG A 97 -1.64 -4.38 -9.81
CA ARG A 97 -2.43 -4.85 -8.67
C ARG A 97 -3.80 -4.19 -8.67
N ASP A 98 -4.82 -5.02 -8.47
CA ASP A 98 -6.18 -4.56 -8.22
C ASP A 98 -6.28 -3.85 -6.87
N HIS A 99 -7.17 -2.86 -6.75
CA HIS A 99 -7.35 -2.11 -5.50
C HIS A 99 -7.69 -3.02 -4.32
N SER A 100 -8.45 -4.11 -4.54
CA SER A 100 -8.86 -5.03 -3.48
C SER A 100 -7.67 -5.78 -2.89
N VAL A 101 -6.69 -6.14 -3.73
CA VAL A 101 -5.46 -6.80 -3.28
C VAL A 101 -4.59 -5.81 -2.52
N ILE A 102 -4.53 -4.55 -2.96
CA ILE A 102 -3.79 -3.49 -2.29
C ILE A 102 -4.39 -3.19 -0.91
N GLU A 103 -5.72 -3.13 -0.81
CA GLU A 103 -6.45 -2.96 0.46
C GLU A 103 -6.24 -4.15 1.41
N ALA A 104 -6.36 -5.38 0.92
CA ALA A 104 -6.09 -6.56 1.74
C ALA A 104 -4.66 -6.55 2.28
N PHE A 105 -3.68 -6.18 1.43
CA PHE A 105 -2.30 -6.06 1.83
C PHE A 105 -2.05 -4.90 2.81
N ALA A 106 -2.68 -3.75 2.60
CA ALA A 106 -2.65 -2.62 3.54
C ALA A 106 -3.16 -3.05 4.93
N ASN A 107 -4.31 -3.72 4.97
CA ASN A 107 -4.86 -4.25 6.21
C ASN A 107 -3.95 -5.30 6.85
N ALA A 108 -3.27 -6.13 6.06
CA ALA A 108 -2.33 -7.12 6.58
C ALA A 108 -1.06 -6.49 7.18
N ILE A 109 -0.53 -5.42 6.59
CA ILE A 109 0.58 -4.64 7.16
C ILE A 109 0.23 -4.11 8.55
N HIS A 110 -1.02 -3.70 8.74
CA HIS A 110 -1.54 -3.19 10.02
C HIS A 110 -2.04 -4.27 10.97
N GLY A 111 -1.96 -5.55 10.59
CA GLY A 111 -2.43 -6.67 11.40
C GLY A 111 -3.95 -6.77 11.54
N LEU A 112 -4.70 -6.10 10.66
CA LEU A 112 -6.16 -6.12 10.60
C LEU A 112 -6.69 -7.23 9.69
N TYR A 113 -5.83 -7.76 8.81
CA TYR A 113 -6.12 -8.90 7.96
C TYR A 113 -5.02 -9.96 8.12
N PRO A 114 -5.37 -11.23 8.36
CA PRO A 114 -4.36 -12.26 8.56
C PRO A 114 -3.56 -12.51 7.29
N TRP A 115 -2.24 -12.34 7.38
CA TRP A 115 -1.33 -12.55 6.26
C TRP A 115 -1.39 -13.97 5.68
N ASP A 116 -1.51 -14.97 6.56
CA ASP A 116 -1.69 -16.39 6.22
C ASP A 116 -3.14 -16.76 5.85
N GLY A 117 -4.10 -15.87 6.07
CA GLY A 117 -5.49 -16.03 5.63
C GLY A 117 -5.72 -15.60 4.18
N PHE A 118 -4.71 -15.04 3.50
CA PHE A 118 -4.79 -14.79 2.06
C PHE A 118 -4.53 -16.10 1.29
N PRO A 119 -5.26 -16.37 0.18
CA PRO A 119 -5.09 -17.63 -0.58
C PRO A 119 -3.66 -17.93 -1.04
N ASP A 120 -2.84 -16.89 -1.22
CA ASP A 120 -1.40 -16.98 -1.48
C ASP A 120 -0.61 -16.05 -0.54
N ALA A 121 -0.23 -16.55 0.64
CA ALA A 121 0.54 -15.78 1.62
C ALA A 121 1.90 -15.29 1.10
N ALA A 122 2.48 -15.97 0.09
CA ALA A 122 3.73 -15.54 -0.53
C ALA A 122 3.54 -14.26 -1.35
N LEU A 123 2.31 -14.00 -1.85
CA LEU A 123 1.98 -12.78 -2.57
C LEU A 123 2.32 -11.53 -1.75
N PHE A 124 1.83 -11.44 -0.51
CA PHE A 124 2.07 -10.28 0.36
C PHE A 124 3.55 -10.12 0.70
N THR A 125 4.28 -11.22 0.93
CA THR A 125 5.74 -11.17 1.16
C THR A 125 6.47 -10.61 -0.05
N ASN A 126 6.05 -10.99 -1.26
CA ASN A 126 6.63 -10.50 -2.51
C ASN A 126 6.22 -9.05 -2.85
N MET A 127 5.17 -8.53 -2.22
CA MET A 127 4.75 -7.13 -2.35
C MET A 127 5.58 -6.17 -1.48
N LEU A 128 6.26 -6.68 -0.44
CA LEU A 128 7.13 -5.86 0.39
C LEU A 128 8.33 -5.36 -0.42
N ARG A 129 8.69 -4.09 -0.19
CA ARG A 129 9.94 -3.52 -0.73
C ARG A 129 11.17 -4.29 -0.26
N THR A 130 11.11 -4.85 0.94
CA THR A 130 12.17 -5.67 1.53
C THR A 130 11.58 -6.98 2.04
N PRO A 131 11.48 -8.02 1.20
CA PRO A 131 10.80 -9.27 1.56
C PRO A 131 11.38 -10.01 2.77
N SER A 132 12.63 -9.73 3.14
CA SER A 132 13.26 -10.27 4.36
C SER A 132 12.84 -9.56 5.66
N VAL A 133 12.14 -8.43 5.56
CA VAL A 133 11.66 -7.63 6.70
C VAL A 133 10.14 -7.74 6.75
N LEU A 134 9.68 -8.81 7.40
CA LEU A 134 8.26 -9.10 7.58
C LEU A 134 7.65 -8.25 8.70
N PRO A 135 6.33 -7.99 8.69
CA PRO A 135 5.62 -7.49 9.86
C PRO A 135 5.74 -8.44 11.06
N THR A 136 5.33 -7.98 12.23
CA THR A 136 5.39 -8.82 13.43
C THR A 136 4.54 -10.08 13.26
N HIS A 137 4.97 -11.19 13.87
CA HIS A 137 4.26 -12.47 13.80
C HIS A 137 2.78 -12.35 14.22
N ALA A 138 2.46 -11.46 15.16
CA ALA A 138 1.08 -11.19 15.57
C ALA A 138 0.20 -10.68 14.42
N CYS A 139 0.74 -9.83 13.54
CA CYS A 139 0.04 -9.35 12.35
C CYS A 139 -0.07 -10.41 11.25
N MET A 140 0.78 -11.45 11.30
CA MET A 140 0.90 -12.43 10.22
C MET A 140 0.01 -13.66 10.37
N THR A 141 -0.55 -13.93 11.55
CA THR A 141 -1.29 -15.17 11.81
C THR A 141 -2.77 -14.91 12.06
N ALA A 142 -3.64 -15.75 11.49
CA ALA A 142 -5.07 -15.82 11.77
C ALA A 142 -5.43 -16.27 13.20
N ASN A 143 -4.48 -16.27 14.13
CA ASN A 143 -4.73 -16.43 15.55
C ASN A 143 -5.43 -15.17 16.08
N PHE A 144 -6.69 -14.97 15.66
CA PHE A 144 -7.62 -14.13 16.40
C PHE A 144 -7.57 -14.55 17.87
N PRO A 145 -7.59 -13.62 18.85
CA PRO A 145 -7.83 -14.03 20.22
C PRO A 145 -9.13 -14.84 20.21
N LYS A 146 -9.03 -16.12 20.60
CA LYS A 146 -10.22 -16.93 20.83
C LYS A 146 -11.05 -16.12 21.82
N THR A 147 -12.23 -15.66 21.40
CA THR A 147 -13.24 -15.21 22.37
C THR A 147 -13.40 -16.36 23.34
N GLU A 148 -12.91 -16.19 24.57
CA GLU A 148 -13.27 -17.07 25.67
C GLU A 148 -14.79 -17.05 25.71
N SER A 149 -15.40 -18.15 25.25
CA SER A 149 -16.82 -18.34 25.41
C SER A 149 -17.08 -18.52 26.90
N PRO A 150 -18.13 -17.87 27.45
CA PRO A 150 -18.44 -17.94 28.88
C PRO A 150 -18.75 -19.36 29.35
#